data_AF-A0A5D0S8K2-F1
#
_entry.id   AF-A0A5D0S8K2-F1
#
_cell.length_a   1.000
_cell.length_b   1.000
_cell.length_c   1.000
_cell.angle_alpha   90.00
_cell.angle_beta   90.00
_cell.angle_gamma   90.00
#
_symmetry.space_group_name_H-M   'P 1'
#
loop_
_entity.id
_entity.type
_entity.pdbx_description
1 polymer ?
#
loop_
_entity_poly.entity_id
_entity_poly.type
_entity_poly.pdbx_seq_one_letter_code
_entity_poly.pdbx_strand_id
1 'polypeptide(L)'
;MLSSLLQAFQSNLRRAAQRAAIGAIALIFCMTGVFFLTLAAWIALAAALGALSAALILGLVFMGVGLLAFALVAMRRTSVPHRSVPPAPPPPPPPVRQTDLINAFLAGLDAAKSMRRR
;
A
#
# COMPACT_ATOMS: atom_id res chain seq x y z
N MET A 1 -2.41 6.96 -31.49
CA MET A 1 -3.08 7.05 -30.17
C MET A 1 -3.20 5.69 -29.48
N LEU A 2 -3.64 4.62 -30.15
CA LEU A 2 -3.60 3.25 -29.59
C LEU A 2 -2.17 2.73 -29.37
N SER A 3 -1.23 3.06 -30.27
CA SER A 3 0.18 2.69 -30.18
C SER A 3 0.90 3.30 -28.96
N SER A 4 0.58 4.55 -28.62
CA SER A 4 1.13 5.24 -27.44
C SER A 4 0.57 4.68 -26.12
N LEU A 5 -0.70 4.24 -26.11
CA LEU A 5 -1.29 3.53 -24.96
C LEU A 5 -0.62 2.17 -24.74
N LEU A 6 -0.39 1.41 -25.81
CA LEU A 6 0.31 0.12 -25.71
C LEU A 6 1.76 0.26 -25.21
N GLN A 7 2.47 1.30 -25.63
CA GLN A 7 3.83 1.58 -25.13
C GLN A 7 3.85 2.00 -23.64
N ALA A 8 2.85 2.78 -23.18
CA ALA A 8 2.71 3.13 -21.77
C ALA A 8 2.39 1.90 -20.89
N PHE A 9 1.57 0.97 -21.38
CA PHE A 9 1.31 -0.30 -20.69
C PHE A 9 2.55 -1.19 -20.60
N GLN A 10 3.30 -1.36 -21.70
CA GLN A 10 4.50 -2.21 -21.71
C GLN A 10 5.61 -1.69 -20.78
N SER A 11 5.78 -0.36 -20.71
CA SER A 11 6.80 0.25 -19.84
C SER A 11 6.45 0.14 -18.35
N ASN A 12 5.18 0.30 -17.97
CA ASN A 12 4.72 0.08 -16.60
C ASN A 12 4.76 -1.40 -16.19
N LEU A 13 4.43 -2.32 -17.09
CA LEU A 13 4.48 -3.76 -16.84
C LEU A 13 5.91 -4.24 -16.53
N ARG A 14 6.93 -3.78 -17.27
CA ARG A 14 8.33 -4.17 -17.01
C ARG A 14 8.82 -3.72 -15.62
N ARG A 15 8.49 -2.50 -15.21
CA ARG A 15 8.88 -1.96 -13.90
C ARG A 15 8.13 -2.63 -12.75
N ALA A 16 6.85 -2.94 -12.94
CA ALA A 16 6.06 -3.71 -11.98
C ALA A 16 6.55 -5.16 -11.86
N ALA A 17 6.88 -5.81 -12.98
CA ALA A 17 7.38 -7.18 -13.01
C ALA A 17 8.75 -7.32 -12.31
N GLN A 18 9.69 -6.39 -12.53
CA GLN A 18 10.98 -6.41 -11.83
C GLN A 18 10.83 -6.23 -10.32
N ARG A 19 9.96 -5.31 -9.88
CA ARG A 19 9.67 -5.12 -8.45
C ARG A 19 8.97 -6.35 -7.84
N ALA A 20 8.05 -6.97 -8.59
CA ALA A 20 7.38 -8.19 -8.18
C ALA A 20 8.33 -9.39 -8.08
N ALA A 21 9.30 -9.51 -9.00
CA ALA A 21 10.28 -10.60 -8.97
C ALA A 21 11.19 -10.53 -7.73
N ILE A 22 11.72 -9.35 -7.40
CA ILE A 22 12.52 -9.16 -6.17
C ILE A 22 11.67 -9.40 -4.93
N GLY A 23 10.42 -8.91 -4.93
CA GLY A 23 9.46 -9.17 -3.85
C GLY A 23 9.14 -10.66 -3.69
N ALA A 24 8.99 -11.41 -4.77
CA ALA A 24 8.71 -12.85 -4.75
C ALA A 24 9.90 -13.65 -4.19
N ILE A 25 11.13 -13.31 -4.60
CA ILE A 25 12.34 -13.96 -4.06
C ILE A 25 12.48 -13.68 -2.56
N ALA A 26 12.29 -12.41 -2.15
CA ALA A 26 12.33 -12.04 -0.74
C ALA A 26 11.22 -12.75 0.07
N LEU A 27 10.03 -12.90 -0.50
CA LEU A 27 8.91 -13.62 0.12
C LEU A 27 9.26 -15.10 0.32
N ILE A 28 9.81 -15.77 -0.71
CA ILE A 28 10.23 -17.18 -0.62
C ILE A 28 11.27 -17.34 0.47
N PHE A 29 12.29 -16.47 0.50
CA PHE A 29 13.35 -16.53 1.51
C PHE A 29 12.81 -16.27 2.92
N CYS A 30 11.90 -15.31 3.10
CA CYS A 30 11.18 -15.10 4.35
C CYS A 30 10.35 -16.33 4.75
N MET A 31 9.60 -16.93 3.83
CA MET A 31 8.81 -18.14 4.10
C MET A 31 9.68 -19.30 4.58
N THR A 32 10.84 -19.51 3.94
CA THR A 32 11.81 -20.53 4.36
C THR A 32 12.34 -20.24 5.76
N GLY A 33 12.69 -18.98 6.06
CA GLY A 33 13.13 -18.57 7.39
C GLY A 33 12.08 -18.81 8.47
N VAL A 34 10.83 -18.41 8.21
CA VAL A 34 9.70 -18.61 9.13
C VAL A 34 9.44 -20.10 9.38
N PHE A 35 9.52 -20.93 8.34
CA PHE A 35 9.38 -22.38 8.48
C PHE A 35 10.44 -22.95 9.43
N PHE A 36 11.71 -22.57 9.23
CA PHE A 36 12.80 -23.03 10.07
C PHE A 36 12.69 -22.49 11.51
N LEU A 37 12.28 -21.22 11.68
CA LEU A 37 12.02 -20.63 12.99
C LEU A 37 10.90 -21.37 13.74
N THR A 38 9.88 -21.81 13.01
CA THR A 38 8.76 -22.57 13.55
C THR A 38 9.20 -23.94 14.04
N LEU A 39 10.04 -24.63 13.26
CA LEU A 39 10.63 -25.91 13.68
C LEU A 39 11.54 -25.75 14.89
N ALA A 40 12.38 -24.72 14.91
CA ALA A 40 13.25 -24.42 16.05
C ALA A 40 12.44 -24.12 17.31
N ALA A 41 11.39 -23.29 17.19
CA ALA A 41 10.47 -23.00 18.28
C ALA A 41 9.76 -24.26 18.75
N TRP A 42 9.28 -25.11 17.84
CA TRP A 42 8.66 -26.40 18.18
C TRP A 42 9.58 -27.29 19.01
N ILE A 43 10.82 -27.47 18.57
CA ILE A 43 11.80 -28.34 19.24
C ILE A 43 12.12 -27.78 20.64
N ALA A 44 12.39 -26.47 20.75
CA ALA A 44 12.70 -25.83 22.02
C ALA A 44 11.52 -25.93 23.01
N LEU A 45 10.30 -25.72 22.53
CA LEU A 45 9.10 -25.71 23.35
C LEU A 45 8.66 -27.12 23.75
N ALA A 46 8.77 -28.08 22.84
CA ALA A 46 8.51 -29.49 23.12
C ALA A 46 9.50 -30.07 24.13
N ALA A 47 10.77 -29.64 24.08
CA ALA A 47 11.79 -30.04 25.06
C ALA A 47 11.53 -29.48 26.46
N ALA A 48 10.92 -28.29 26.58
CA ALA A 48 10.66 -27.63 27.86
C ALA A 48 9.30 -27.97 28.49
N LEU A 49 8.23 -28.02 27.70
CA LEU A 49 6.83 -28.05 28.17
C LEU A 49 6.06 -29.29 27.70
N GLY A 50 6.69 -30.17 26.92
CA GLY A 50 6.07 -31.31 26.29
C GLY A 50 5.35 -30.98 24.98
N ALA A 51 5.17 -32.01 24.13
CA ALA A 51 4.67 -31.85 22.77
C ALA A 51 3.23 -31.29 22.69
N LEU A 52 2.36 -31.63 23.63
CA LEU A 52 0.97 -31.17 23.65
C LEU A 52 0.88 -29.64 23.87
N SER A 53 1.62 -29.13 24.87
CA SER A 53 1.67 -27.71 25.19
C SER A 53 2.25 -26.90 24.03
N ALA A 54 3.30 -27.43 23.38
CA ALA A 54 3.90 -26.80 22.21
C ALA A 54 2.92 -26.73 21.03
N ALA A 55 2.13 -27.79 20.79
CA ALA A 55 1.08 -27.84 19.78
C ALA A 55 0.02 -26.76 19.96
N LEU A 56 -0.45 -26.59 21.20
CA LEU A 56 -1.44 -25.56 21.53
C LEU A 56 -0.91 -24.15 21.29
N ILE A 57 0.31 -23.86 21.74
CA ILE A 57 0.91 -22.53 21.60
C ILE A 57 1.14 -22.19 20.13
N LEU A 58 1.76 -23.09 19.36
CA LEU A 58 1.94 -22.88 17.92
C LEU A 58 0.61 -22.72 17.19
N GLY A 59 -0.36 -23.59 17.49
CA GLY A 59 -1.70 -23.53 16.90
C GLY A 59 -2.35 -22.18 17.12
N LEU A 60 -2.30 -21.66 18.35
CA LEU A 60 -2.92 -20.38 18.71
C LEU A 60 -2.21 -19.19 18.05
N VAL A 61 -0.88 -19.22 17.96
CA VAL A 61 -0.09 -18.20 17.25
C VAL A 61 -0.43 -18.19 15.75
N PHE A 62 -0.42 -19.34 15.08
CA PHE A 62 -0.74 -19.43 13.65
C PHE A 62 -2.20 -19.05 13.36
N MET A 63 -3.13 -19.47 14.22
CA MET A 63 -4.54 -19.11 14.08
C MET A 63 -4.74 -17.59 14.27
N GLY A 64 -4.09 -16.99 15.27
CA GLY A 64 -4.12 -15.55 15.49
C GLY A 64 -3.56 -14.73 14.32
N VAL A 65 -2.40 -15.13 13.78
CA VAL A 65 -1.80 -14.48 12.60
C VAL A 65 -2.70 -14.65 11.36
N GLY A 66 -3.23 -15.85 11.14
CA GLY A 66 -4.16 -16.12 10.04
C GLY A 66 -5.44 -15.30 10.12
N LEU A 67 -6.02 -15.19 11.32
CA LEU A 67 -7.20 -14.37 11.57
C LEU A 67 -6.91 -12.88 11.37
N LEU A 68 -5.76 -12.40 11.83
CA LEU A 68 -5.34 -11.01 11.65
C LEU A 68 -5.13 -10.67 10.17
N ALA A 69 -4.46 -11.55 9.42
CA ALA A 69 -4.31 -11.40 7.97
C ALA A 69 -5.67 -11.42 7.25
N PHE A 70 -6.56 -12.34 7.63
CA PHE A 70 -7.92 -12.42 7.09
C PHE A 70 -8.72 -11.15 7.40
N ALA A 71 -8.65 -10.62 8.62
CA ALA A 71 -9.29 -9.38 9.02
C ALA A 71 -8.78 -8.18 8.22
N LEU A 72 -7.46 -8.07 8.02
CA LEU A 72 -6.85 -7.00 7.21
C LEU A 72 -7.31 -7.07 5.74
N VAL A 73 -7.42 -8.27 5.16
CA VAL A 73 -7.94 -8.46 3.80
C VAL A 73 -9.43 -8.15 3.74
N ALA A 74 -10.20 -8.57 4.74
CA ALA A 74 -11.63 -8.28 4.84
C ALA A 74 -11.90 -6.76 4.95
N MET A 75 -11.10 -6.03 5.74
CA MET A 75 -11.16 -4.57 5.85
C MET A 75 -10.75 -3.84 4.57
N ARG A 76 -9.87 -4.43 3.75
CA ARG A 76 -9.46 -3.83 2.46
C ARG A 76 -10.51 -3.96 1.35
N ARG A 77 -11.43 -4.93 1.44
CA ARG A 77 -12.50 -5.11 0.44
C ARG A 77 -13.53 -3.98 0.41
N THR A 78 -13.56 -3.10 1.40
CA THR A 78 -14.44 -1.92 1.43
C THR A 78 -13.92 -0.75 0.58
N SER A 79 -12.64 -0.77 0.17
CA SER A 79 -12.13 0.18 -0.81
C SER A 79 -12.43 -0.34 -2.22
N VAL A 80 -13.68 -0.17 -2.65
CA VAL A 80 -14.01 -0.16 -4.08
C VAL A 80 -13.06 0.86 -4.71
N PRO A 81 -12.23 0.49 -5.70
CA PRO A 81 -11.50 1.50 -6.46
C PRO A 81 -12.59 2.40 -7.04
N HIS A 82 -12.69 3.64 -6.57
CA HIS A 82 -13.44 4.65 -7.28
C HIS A 82 -12.86 4.62 -8.68
N ARG A 83 -13.60 4.02 -9.62
CA ARG A 83 -13.33 4.16 -11.03
C ARG A 83 -13.40 5.65 -11.25
N SER A 84 -12.23 6.28 -11.32
CA SER A 84 -12.10 7.67 -11.69
C SER A 84 -12.70 7.75 -13.09
N VAL A 85 -13.97 8.10 -13.15
CA VAL A 85 -14.61 8.58 -14.38
C VAL A 85 -13.65 9.66 -14.87
N PRO A 86 -13.10 9.56 -16.09
CA PRO A 86 -12.25 10.61 -16.62
C PRO A 86 -13.00 11.93 -16.44
N PRO A 87 -12.40 12.95 -15.79
CA PRO A 87 -13.04 14.24 -15.68
C PRO A 87 -13.43 14.67 -17.10
N ALA A 88 -14.67 15.12 -17.28
CA ALA A 88 -15.05 15.77 -18.53
C ALA A 88 -13.98 16.83 -18.85
N PRO A 89 -13.51 16.92 -20.10
CA PRO A 89 -12.43 17.82 -20.47
C PRO A 89 -12.78 19.23 -19.93
N PRO A 90 -11.90 19.82 -19.10
CA PRO A 90 -12.19 21.11 -18.50
C PRO A 90 -12.42 22.11 -19.64
N PRO A 91 -13.41 23.02 -19.51
CA PRO A 91 -13.55 24.12 -20.46
C PRO A 91 -12.19 24.83 -20.59
N PRO A 92 -11.82 25.27 -21.81
CA PRO A 92 -10.52 25.88 -22.06
C PRO A 92 -10.27 26.95 -21.00
N PRO A 93 -9.13 26.89 -20.29
CA PRO A 93 -8.85 27.82 -19.21
C PRO A 93 -8.93 29.24 -19.78
N PRO A 94 -9.66 30.17 -19.12
CA PRO A 94 -9.63 31.56 -19.52
C PRO A 94 -8.16 32.00 -19.54
N PRO A 95 -7.73 32.81 -20.54
CA PRO A 95 -6.36 33.24 -20.62
C PRO A 95 -5.99 33.90 -19.30
N VAL A 96 -5.01 33.32 -18.60
CA VAL A 96 -4.54 33.81 -17.31
C VAL A 96 -3.98 35.20 -17.53
N ARG A 97 -4.71 36.21 -17.08
CA ARG A 97 -4.26 37.61 -17.18
C ARG A 97 -3.34 37.89 -16.02
N GLN A 98 -2.38 38.80 -16.21
CA GLN A 98 -1.49 39.24 -15.13
C GLN A 98 -2.28 39.71 -13.90
N THR A 99 -3.46 40.30 -14.11
CA THR A 99 -4.41 40.68 -13.07
C THR A 99 -4.90 39.50 -12.21
N ASP A 100 -5.09 38.31 -12.79
CA ASP A 100 -5.53 37.11 -12.06
C ASP A 100 -4.42 36.61 -11.12
N LEU A 101 -3.16 36.71 -11.54
CA LEU A 101 -2.00 36.37 -10.70
C LEU A 101 -1.82 37.37 -9.56
N ILE A 102 -2.02 38.67 -9.84
CA ILE A 102 -1.99 39.73 -8.82
C ILE A 102 -3.09 39.48 -7.77
N ASN A 103 -4.31 39.15 -8.21
CA ASN A 103 -5.44 38.87 -7.31
C ASN A 103 -5.21 37.59 -6.47
N ALA A 104 -4.68 36.52 -7.07
CA ALA A 104 -4.34 35.30 -6.35
C ALA A 104 -3.22 35.52 -5.32
N PHE A 105 -2.25 36.38 -5.63
CA PHE A 105 -1.17 36.74 -4.70
C PHE A 105 -1.66 37.61 -3.54
N LEU A 106 -2.51 38.60 -3.81
CA LEU A 106 -3.14 39.43 -2.78
C LEU A 106 -4.01 38.59 -1.84
N ALA A 107 -4.78 37.64 -2.38
CA ALA A 107 -5.57 36.70 -1.59
C ALA A 107 -4.71 35.82 -0.66
N GLY A 108 -3.54 35.37 -1.14
CA GLY A 108 -2.57 34.64 -0.33
C GLY A 108 -1.96 35.49 0.80
N LEU A 109 -1.67 36.77 0.54
CA LEU A 109 -1.16 37.72 1.54
C LEU A 109 -2.19 38.03 2.64
N ASP A 110 -3.46 38.18 2.27
CA ASP A 110 -4.54 38.40 3.25
C ASP A 110 -4.77 37.17 4.14
N ALA A 111 -4.71 35.97 3.56
CA ALA A 111 -4.77 34.71 4.30
C ALA A 111 -3.60 34.59 5.30
N ALA A 112 -2.38 34.95 4.91
CA ALA A 112 -1.22 34.95 5.81
C ALA A 112 -1.36 36.00 6.93
N LYS A 113 -1.89 37.19 6.61
CA LYS A 113 -2.07 38.29 7.57
C LYS A 113 -3.14 37.98 8.61
N SER A 114 -4.20 37.27 8.23
CA SER A 114 -5.25 36.82 9.16
C SER A 114 -4.77 35.72 10.11
N MET A 115 -3.88 34.83 9.65
CA MET A 115 -3.31 33.76 10.46
C MET A 115 -2.36 34.29 11.56
N ARG A 116 -1.66 35.40 11.30
CA ARG A 116 -0.73 36.04 12.27
C ARG A 116 -1.44 36.81 13.40
N ARG A 117 -2.75 37.05 13.29
CA ARG A 117 -3.56 37.71 14.34
C ARG A 117 -4.23 36.73 15.32
N ARG A 118 -4.04 35.42 15.14
CA ARG A 118 -4.37 34.37 16.13
C ARG A 118 -3.10 33.89 16.79
#